data_AF-A0A2V9WIN6-F1
#
_entry.id   AF-A0A2V9WIN6-F1
#
_cell.length_a   1.000
_cell.length_b   1.000
_cell.length_c   1.000
_cell.angle_alpha   90.00
_cell.angle_beta   90.00
_cell.angle_gamma   90.00
#
_symmetry.space_group_name_H-M   'P 1'
#
loop_
_entity.id
_entity.type
_entity.pdbx_description
1 polymer ?
#
loop_
_entity_poly.entity_id
_entity_poly.type
_entity_poly.pdbx_seq_one_letter_code
_entity_poly.pdbx_strand_id
1 'polypeptide(L)'
;MGWLYVPSGLKDGPLPTHYEPLESLVENPLYGQETNPAADRKKRPDNAYAAPQDARFPFVLTTYRLTEHHTAGGMTRHLRHLNELQPEL
;
A
#
# COMPACT_ATOMS: atom_id res chain seq x y z
N MET A 1 -10.43 -3.78 31.07
CA MET A 1 -11.24 -2.92 30.19
C MET A 1 -10.86 -3.22 28.75
N GLY A 2 -11.70 -3.96 28.03
CA GLY A 2 -11.52 -4.22 26.60
C GLY A 2 -12.72 -3.65 25.87
N TRP A 3 -12.49 -2.76 24.92
CA TRP A 3 -13.54 -2.17 24.10
C TRP A 3 -13.64 -2.97 22.80
N LEU A 4 -14.84 -3.38 22.42
CA LEU A 4 -15.08 -4.11 21.16
C LEU A 4 -14.92 -3.19 19.93
N TYR A 5 -15.12 -1.90 20.11
CA TYR A 5 -15.07 -0.87 19.07
C TYR A 5 -14.43 0.41 19.62
N VAL A 6 -13.95 1.27 18.73
CA VAL A 6 -13.37 2.56 19.12
C VAL A 6 -14.46 3.62 19.14
N PRO A 7 -14.80 4.22 20.31
CA PRO A 7 -15.97 5.09 20.44
C PRO A 7 -15.76 6.49 19.85
N SER A 8 -14.52 6.93 19.65
CA SER A 8 -14.21 8.26 19.12
C SER A 8 -12.81 8.32 18.51
N GLY A 9 -12.58 9.29 17.62
CA GLY A 9 -11.26 9.61 17.06
C GLY A 9 -10.92 8.95 15.73
N LEU A 10 -11.63 7.88 15.34
CA LEU A 10 -11.50 7.30 14.00
C LEU A 10 -12.38 8.03 12.98
N LYS A 11 -11.83 8.25 11.79
CA LYS A 11 -12.52 8.90 10.67
C LYS A 11 -13.22 7.91 9.75
N ASP A 12 -12.83 6.66 9.79
CA ASP A 12 -13.26 5.56 8.91
C ASP A 12 -14.20 4.56 9.59
N GLY A 13 -14.62 4.86 10.83
CA GLY A 13 -15.65 4.13 11.54
C GLY A 13 -15.16 3.51 12.86
N PRO A 14 -16.09 3.09 13.73
CA PRO A 14 -15.76 2.53 15.05
C PRO A 14 -15.29 1.07 14.99
N LEU A 15 -15.56 0.36 13.88
CA LEU A 15 -15.23 -1.04 13.64
C LEU A 15 -14.44 -1.17 12.33
N PRO A 16 -13.51 -2.15 12.22
CA PRO A 16 -12.77 -2.37 10.99
C PRO A 16 -13.70 -2.80 9.86
N THR A 17 -13.51 -2.20 8.68
CA THR A 17 -14.23 -2.50 7.44
C THR A 17 -13.23 -2.59 6.30
N HIS A 18 -13.42 -3.55 5.39
CA HIS A 18 -12.57 -3.67 4.20
C HIS A 18 -12.95 -2.62 3.15
N TYR A 19 -11.94 -1.98 2.60
CA TYR A 19 -12.04 -1.08 1.45
C TYR A 19 -10.93 -1.41 0.46
N GLU A 20 -11.21 -1.20 -0.82
CA GLU A 20 -10.21 -1.35 -1.88
C GLU A 20 -9.14 -0.24 -1.79
N PRO A 21 -7.89 -0.54 -2.20
CA PRO A 21 -6.83 0.46 -2.27
C PRO A 21 -7.15 1.52 -3.32
N LEU A 22 -6.45 2.67 -3.26
CA LEU A 22 -6.69 3.80 -4.17
C LEU A 22 -6.50 3.46 -5.65
N GLU A 23 -5.65 2.48 -5.95
CA GLU A 23 -5.32 2.00 -7.30
C GLU A 23 -5.64 0.49 -7.39
N SER A 24 -6.91 0.13 -7.17
CA SER A 24 -7.34 -1.26 -7.25
C SER A 24 -7.54 -1.75 -8.68
N LEU A 25 -7.21 -3.02 -8.90
CA LEU A 25 -7.48 -3.73 -10.15
C LEU A 25 -8.82 -4.45 -10.15
N VAL A 26 -9.55 -4.40 -9.05
CA VAL A 26 -10.83 -5.08 -8.86
C VAL A 26 -11.83 -4.14 -8.19
N GLU A 27 -13.11 -4.42 -8.40
CA GLU A 27 -14.20 -3.73 -7.69
C GLU A 27 -14.44 -4.38 -6.33
N ASN A 28 -14.88 -3.59 -5.36
CA ASN A 28 -15.21 -4.07 -4.04
C ASN A 28 -16.44 -5.00 -4.10
N PRO A 29 -16.31 -6.31 -3.80
CA PRO A 29 -17.43 -7.23 -3.88
C PRO A 29 -18.37 -7.13 -2.68
N LEU A 30 -17.98 -6.44 -1.60
CA LEU A 30 -18.70 -6.42 -0.32
C LEU A 30 -19.63 -5.22 -0.18
N TYR A 31 -19.23 -4.07 -0.72
CA TYR A 31 -19.89 -2.78 -0.51
C TYR A 31 -19.88 -1.96 -1.79
N GLY A 32 -20.88 -1.10 -1.99
CA GLY A 32 -20.85 -0.11 -3.08
C GLY A 32 -19.86 1.04 -2.86
N GLN A 33 -19.18 1.06 -1.71
CA GLN A 33 -18.10 2.00 -1.41
C GLN A 33 -16.76 1.33 -1.69
N GLU A 34 -16.11 1.73 -2.77
CA GLU A 34 -14.84 1.16 -3.23
C GLU A 34 -13.70 1.42 -2.22
N THR A 35 -13.20 2.65 -2.18
CA THR A 35 -12.07 3.06 -1.33
C THR A 35 -12.52 3.70 -0.03
N ASN A 36 -11.67 3.69 0.99
CA ASN A 36 -11.94 4.35 2.26
C ASN A 36 -12.34 5.84 2.06
N PRO A 37 -13.55 6.26 2.47
CA PRO A 37 -14.02 7.65 2.33
C PRO A 37 -13.15 8.68 3.07
N ALA A 38 -12.48 8.26 4.15
CA ALA A 38 -11.61 9.10 4.95
C ALA A 38 -10.15 9.12 4.45
N ALA A 39 -9.85 8.48 3.32
CA ALA A 39 -8.50 8.45 2.77
C ALA A 39 -8.01 9.86 2.38
N ASP A 40 -6.84 10.24 2.91
CA ASP A 40 -6.16 11.49 2.59
C ASP A 40 -5.44 11.37 1.23
N ARG A 41 -6.21 11.53 0.15
CA ARG A 41 -5.69 11.43 -1.22
C ARG A 41 -4.76 12.61 -1.52
N LYS A 42 -3.46 12.35 -1.71
CA LYS A 42 -2.46 13.35 -2.09
C LYS A 42 -2.50 13.67 -3.59
N LYS A 43 -3.67 14.06 -4.09
CA LYS A 43 -3.88 14.38 -5.51
C LYS A 43 -3.02 15.58 -5.91
N ARG A 44 -2.17 15.39 -6.91
CA ARG A 44 -1.37 16.46 -7.52
C ARG A 44 -1.45 16.32 -9.05
N PRO A 45 -1.38 17.42 -9.83
CA PRO A 45 -1.45 17.35 -11.29
C PRO A 45 -0.37 16.47 -11.94
N ASP A 46 0.80 16.39 -11.32
CA ASP A 46 1.95 15.59 -11.73
C ASP A 46 1.97 14.17 -11.14
N ASN A 47 1.00 13.80 -10.29
CA ASN A 47 0.90 12.48 -9.68
C ASN A 47 -0.57 12.06 -9.60
N ALA A 48 -1.14 11.77 -10.76
CA ALA A 48 -2.50 11.23 -10.86
C ALA A 48 -2.50 9.75 -10.47
N TYR A 49 -3.49 9.35 -9.68
CA TYR A 49 -3.78 7.94 -9.43
C TYR A 49 -4.35 7.28 -10.68
N ALA A 50 -4.01 6.01 -10.91
CA ALA A 50 -4.69 5.19 -11.90
C ALA A 50 -6.20 5.10 -11.59
N ALA A 51 -7.02 5.07 -12.64
CA ALA A 51 -8.42 4.73 -12.46
C ALA A 51 -8.54 3.27 -11.99
N PRO A 52 -9.59 2.90 -11.24
CA PRO A 52 -9.85 1.49 -10.95
C PRO A 52 -9.88 0.69 -12.26
N GLN A 53 -9.20 -0.47 -12.27
CA GLN A 53 -9.14 -1.36 -13.44
C GLN A 53 -8.55 -0.72 -14.72
N ASP A 54 -7.65 0.26 -14.58
CA ASP A 54 -6.98 0.88 -15.73
C ASP A 54 -6.10 -0.13 -16.48
N ALA A 55 -6.45 -0.42 -17.74
CA ALA A 55 -5.74 -1.38 -18.58
C ALA A 55 -4.26 -1.02 -18.83
N ARG A 56 -3.85 0.23 -18.60
CA ARG A 56 -2.45 0.65 -18.67
C ARG A 56 -1.59 0.11 -17.53
N PHE A 57 -2.22 -0.23 -16.39
CA PHE A 57 -1.56 -0.72 -15.18
C PHE A 57 -2.21 -2.03 -14.70
N PRO A 58 -2.12 -3.13 -15.45
CA PRO A 58 -2.91 -4.34 -15.19
C PRO A 58 -2.35 -5.25 -14.07
N PHE A 59 -1.30 -4.83 -13.37
CA PHE A 59 -0.59 -5.67 -12.39
C PHE A 59 -0.47 -5.01 -11.03
N VAL A 60 -0.63 -5.80 -9.97
CA VAL A 60 -0.38 -5.33 -8.60
C VAL A 60 1.13 -5.34 -8.37
N LEU A 61 1.72 -4.15 -8.25
CA LEU A 61 3.11 -4.00 -7.89
C LEU A 61 3.23 -3.76 -6.38
N THR A 62 4.13 -4.49 -5.74
CA THR A 62 4.45 -4.29 -4.32
C THR A 62 5.96 -4.37 -4.12
N THR A 63 6.47 -3.61 -3.16
CA THR A 63 7.88 -3.63 -2.77
C THR A 63 8.03 -4.25 -1.40
N TYR A 64 8.99 -5.15 -1.24
CA TYR A 64 9.31 -5.78 0.04
C TYR A 64 10.83 -5.76 0.27
N ARG A 65 11.27 -6.31 1.41
CA ARG A 65 12.68 -6.35 1.78
C ARG A 65 13.25 -7.74 1.52
N LEU A 66 14.50 -7.77 1.10
CA LEU A 66 15.32 -8.98 1.11
C LEU A 66 16.21 -8.96 2.34
N THR A 67 16.50 -10.13 2.89
CA THR A 67 17.24 -10.29 4.15
C THR A 67 18.59 -9.57 4.10
N GLU A 68 19.22 -9.59 2.94
CA GLU A 68 20.57 -9.10 2.64
C GLU A 68 20.62 -7.57 2.50
N HIS A 69 19.49 -6.92 2.21
CA HIS A 69 19.44 -5.49 1.93
C HIS A 69 18.65 -4.70 2.97
N HIS A 70 19.32 -3.68 3.50
CA HIS A 70 18.72 -2.75 4.45
C HIS A 70 18.26 -1.47 3.75
N THR A 71 16.97 -1.14 3.92
CA THR A 71 16.29 0.05 3.36
C THR A 71 16.55 0.23 1.86
N ALA A 72 17.20 1.31 1.44
CA ALA A 72 17.54 1.60 0.05
C ALA A 72 18.88 0.96 -0.37
N GLY A 73 19.45 0.08 0.46
CA GLY A 73 20.72 -0.59 0.19
C GLY A 73 21.95 0.30 0.36
N GLY A 74 21.82 1.53 0.90
CA GLY A 74 22.94 2.48 1.01
C GLY A 74 24.11 1.94 1.83
N MET A 75 23.83 1.18 2.88
CA MET A 75 24.86 0.52 3.69
C MET A 75 25.27 -0.84 3.09
N THR A 76 24.31 -1.64 2.65
CA THR A 76 24.50 -3.07 2.40
C THR A 76 24.99 -3.41 0.99
N ARG A 77 24.71 -2.57 -0.03
CA ARG A 77 25.20 -2.80 -1.41
C ARG A 77 26.71 -2.73 -1.54
N HIS A 78 27.38 -2.05 -0.61
CA HIS A 78 28.85 -1.94 -0.58
C HIS A 78 29.51 -3.05 0.25
N LEU A 79 28.74 -3.89 0.93
CA LEU A 79 29.25 -5.02 1.71
C LEU A 79 29.34 -6.23 0.81
N ARG A 80 30.58 -6.61 0.45
CA ARG A 80 30.83 -7.66 -0.56
C ARG A 80 30.05 -8.95 -0.29
N HIS A 81 30.02 -9.42 0.96
CA HIS A 81 29.32 -10.66 1.31
C HIS A 81 27.80 -10.57 1.13
N LEU A 82 27.19 -9.42 1.38
CA LEU A 82 25.74 -9.26 1.18
C LEU A 82 25.41 -9.06 -0.30
N ASN A 83 26.26 -8.32 -1.02
CA ASN A 83 26.08 -8.09 -2.45
C ASN A 83 26.41 -9.31 -3.32
N GLU A 84 27.18 -10.27 -2.81
CA GLU A 84 27.36 -11.57 -3.46
C GLU A 84 26.09 -12.42 -3.40
N LEU A 85 25.38 -12.38 -2.27
CA LEU A 85 24.13 -13.11 -2.06
C LEU A 85 22.96 -12.48 -2.81
N GLN A 86 22.90 -11.14 -2.85
CA GLN A 86 21.90 -10.39 -3.60
C GLN A 86 22.58 -9.24 -4.38
N PRO A 87 23.00 -9.50 -5.63
CA PRO A 87 23.77 -8.53 -6.42
C PRO A 87 22.92 -7.45 -7.10
N GLU A 88 21.66 -7.78 -7.37
CA GLU A 88 20.74 -6.93 -8.14
C GLU A 88 19.36 -6.87 -7.45
N LEU A 89 18.67 -5.75 -7.65
CA LEU A 89 17.30 -5.48 -7.21
C LEU A 89 16.41 -5.26 -8.44
#